data_AF-X1D771-F1
#
_entry.id   AF-X1D771-F1
#
_cell.length_a   1.000
_cell.length_b   1.000
_cell.length_c   1.000
_cell.angle_alpha   90.00
_cell.angle_beta   90.00
_cell.angle_gamma   90.00
#
_symmetry.space_group_name_H-M   'P 1'
#
loop_
_entity.id
_entity.type
_entity.pdbx_description
1 polymer ?
#
loop_
_entity_poly.entity_id
_entity_poly.type
_entity_poly.pdbx_seq_one_letter_code
_entity_poly.pdbx_strand_id
1 'polypeptide(L)'
;TINTEYFDNIIAQIDNISNCTALEEAKDQLEAEGQKILDGIIDQLALLLPLISIPDPNFGAIIDYITALVAIYTKPYNDLISLQAQYTAKFLEIADKISEKSDTLNCNL
;
A
#
# COMPACT_ATOMS: atom_id res chain seq x y z
N THR A 1 -5.33 -11.13 -2.48
CA THR A 1 -4.23 -11.63 -1.62
C THR A 1 -2.94 -11.09 -2.15
N ILE A 2 -2.04 -10.59 -1.29
CA ILE A 2 -0.75 -10.05 -1.74
C ILE A 2 0.14 -11.18 -2.29
N ASN A 3 1.04 -10.84 -3.23
CA ASN A 3 2.09 -11.74 -3.67
C ASN A 3 3.25 -11.70 -2.68
N THR A 4 3.22 -12.55 -1.66
CA THR A 4 4.27 -12.58 -0.61
C THR A 4 5.64 -12.98 -1.16
N GLU A 5 5.67 -13.85 -2.17
CA GLU A 5 6.91 -14.34 -2.79
C GLU A 5 7.74 -13.22 -3.42
N TYR A 6 7.07 -12.19 -3.96
CA TYR A 6 7.74 -10.99 -4.45
C TYR A 6 8.48 -10.25 -3.32
N PHE A 7 7.83 -10.04 -2.18
CA PHE A 7 8.41 -9.34 -1.04
C PHE A 7 9.53 -10.16 -0.38
N ASP A 8 9.34 -11.45 -0.23
CA ASP A 8 10.35 -12.35 0.35
C ASP A 8 11.62 -12.40 -0.52
N ASN A 9 11.48 -12.29 -1.85
CA ASN A 9 12.61 -12.15 -2.76
C ASN A 9 13.37 -10.83 -2.60
N ILE A 10 12.68 -9.70 -2.34
CA ILE A 10 13.34 -8.41 -2.09
C ILE A 10 14.14 -8.48 -0.78
N ILE A 11 13.56 -9.06 0.28
CA ILE A 11 14.25 -9.26 1.57
C ILE A 11 15.52 -10.09 1.37
N ALA A 12 15.42 -11.20 0.63
CA ALA A 12 16.58 -12.05 0.32
C ALA A 12 17.64 -11.32 -0.54
N GLN A 13 17.25 -10.40 -1.42
CA GLN A 13 18.19 -9.58 -2.17
C GLN A 13 18.96 -8.62 -1.26
N ILE A 14 18.28 -7.97 -0.31
CA ILE A 14 18.90 -7.06 0.66
C ILE A 14 19.93 -7.78 1.53
N ASP A 15 19.64 -9.02 1.94
CA ASP A 15 20.59 -9.86 2.68
C ASP A 15 21.93 -10.04 1.95
N ASN A 16 21.90 -10.08 0.62
CA ASN A 16 23.08 -10.29 -0.22
C ASN A 16 23.78 -8.99 -0.65
N ILE A 17 23.25 -7.81 -0.29
CA ILE A 17 23.90 -6.53 -0.59
C ILE A 17 25.20 -6.41 0.21
N SER A 18 26.26 -5.96 -0.45
CA SER A 18 27.62 -5.92 0.13
C SER A 18 28.22 -4.51 0.22
N ASN A 19 27.52 -3.48 -0.28
CA ASN A 19 28.00 -2.11 -0.29
C ASN A 19 26.85 -1.09 -0.22
N CYS A 20 27.17 0.13 0.22
CA CYS A 20 26.19 1.18 0.46
C CYS A 20 25.49 1.65 -0.82
N THR A 21 26.17 1.70 -1.97
CA THR A 21 25.57 2.15 -3.23
C THR A 21 24.45 1.21 -3.67
N ALA A 22 24.67 -0.10 -3.62
CA ALA A 22 23.64 -1.08 -3.92
C ALA A 22 22.50 -1.09 -2.89
N LEU A 23 22.78 -0.72 -1.63
CA LEU A 23 21.76 -0.57 -0.59
C LEU A 23 20.89 0.67 -0.81
N GLU A 24 21.49 1.78 -1.24
CA GLU A 24 20.79 3.01 -1.60
C GLU A 24 19.90 2.80 -2.83
N GLU A 25 20.38 2.09 -3.85
CA GLU A 25 19.57 1.70 -5.01
C GLU A 25 18.37 0.82 -4.63
N ALA A 26 18.53 -0.09 -3.67
CA ALA A 26 17.44 -0.92 -3.16
C ALA A 26 16.40 -0.10 -2.37
N LYS A 27 16.85 0.91 -1.60
CA LYS A 27 15.98 1.87 -0.90
C LYS A 27 15.17 2.69 -1.90
N ASP A 28 15.81 3.28 -2.91
CA ASP A 28 15.13 4.10 -3.92
C ASP A 28 14.08 3.29 -4.70
N GLN A 29 14.39 2.03 -5.02
CA GLN A 29 13.42 1.12 -5.64
C GLN A 29 12.22 0.84 -4.73
N LEU A 30 12.44 0.64 -3.43
CA LEU A 30 11.37 0.43 -2.47
C LEU A 30 10.45 1.65 -2.37
N GLU A 31 11.03 2.86 -2.31
CA GLU A 31 10.27 4.11 -2.27
C GLU A 31 9.44 4.30 -3.54
N ALA A 32 10.01 4.01 -4.72
CA ALA A 32 9.31 4.09 -6.00
C ALA A 32 8.14 3.09 -6.10
N GLU A 33 8.32 1.84 -5.64
CA GLU A 33 7.25 0.84 -5.62
C GLU A 33 6.17 1.17 -4.58
N GLY A 34 6.56 1.69 -3.42
CA GLY A 34 5.64 2.21 -2.41
C GLY A 34 4.75 3.33 -2.97
N GLN A 35 5.34 4.26 -3.73
CA GLN A 35 4.60 5.35 -4.36
C GLN A 35 3.59 4.85 -5.41
N LYS A 36 3.95 3.88 -6.26
CA LYS A 36 3.01 3.30 -7.25
C LYS A 36 1.79 2.67 -6.60
N ILE A 37 1.97 2.00 -5.47
CA ILE A 37 0.86 1.39 -4.73
C ILE A 37 -0.02 2.47 -4.09
N LEU A 38 0.59 3.53 -3.54
CA LEU A 38 -0.14 4.69 -3.02
C LEU A 38 -0.99 5.35 -4.13
N ASP A 39 -0.42 5.56 -5.30
CA ASP A 39 -1.12 6.14 -6.46
C ASP A 39 -2.29 5.24 -6.89
N GLY A 40 -2.10 3.92 -6.94
CA GLY A 40 -3.18 2.97 -7.23
C GLY A 40 -4.33 3.00 -6.21
N ILE A 41 -4.03 3.25 -4.93
CA ILE A 41 -5.04 3.44 -3.88
C ILE A 41 -5.78 4.77 -4.09
N ILE A 42 -5.06 5.85 -4.39
CA ILE A 42 -5.64 7.17 -4.68
C ILE A 42 -6.56 7.10 -5.91
N ASP A 43 -6.15 6.42 -6.97
CA ASP A 43 -6.95 6.22 -8.18
C ASP A 43 -8.25 5.47 -7.87
N GLN A 44 -8.20 4.42 -7.04
CA GLN A 44 -9.40 3.70 -6.61
C GLN A 44 -10.33 4.57 -5.76
N LEU A 45 -9.78 5.43 -4.88
CA LEU A 45 -10.56 6.41 -4.13
C LEU A 45 -11.18 7.48 -5.05
N ALA A 46 -10.48 7.89 -6.11
CA ALA A 46 -10.97 8.84 -7.10
C ALA A 46 -12.18 8.31 -7.88
N LEU A 47 -12.31 7.00 -8.07
CA LEU A 47 -13.52 6.38 -8.65
C LEU A 47 -14.74 6.52 -7.74
N LEU A 48 -14.55 6.77 -6.44
CA LEU A 48 -15.63 6.93 -5.47
C LEU A 48 -16.04 8.41 -5.30
N LEU A 49 -15.18 9.36 -5.68
CA LEU A 49 -15.41 10.81 -5.56
C LEU A 49 -16.69 11.31 -6.26
N PRO A 50 -17.07 10.83 -7.47
CA PRO A 50 -18.32 11.24 -8.13
C PRO A 50 -19.60 10.83 -7.37
N LEU A 51 -19.53 9.82 -6.49
CA LEU A 51 -20.68 9.31 -5.73
C LEU A 51 -21.06 10.20 -4.53
N ILE A 52 -20.23 11.19 -4.20
CA ILE A 52 -20.47 12.17 -3.12
C ILE A 52 -21.36 13.33 -3.61
N SER A 53 -21.71 13.36 -4.90
CA SER A 53 -22.56 14.40 -5.49
C SER A 53 -24.03 13.96 -5.49
N ILE A 54 -24.76 14.26 -4.42
CA ILE A 54 -26.21 14.02 -4.35
C ILE A 54 -26.96 15.23 -4.91
N PRO A 55 -27.76 15.10 -5.97
CA PRO A 55 -28.84 16.03 -6.26
C PRO A 55 -30.06 15.62 -5.42
N ASP A 56 -30.51 16.52 -4.55
CA ASP A 56 -31.82 16.55 -3.86
C ASP A 56 -31.93 15.90 -2.44
N PRO A 57 -32.58 16.55 -1.45
CA PRO A 57 -32.57 16.18 -0.04
C PRO A 57 -33.71 15.22 0.34
N ASN A 58 -34.02 14.24 -0.50
CA ASN A 58 -34.94 13.17 -0.08
C ASN A 58 -34.18 12.18 0.82
N PHE A 59 -34.28 12.39 2.13
CA PHE A 59 -33.60 11.58 3.15
C PHE A 59 -33.87 10.07 3.03
N GLY A 60 -35.04 9.64 2.55
CA GLY A 60 -35.34 8.21 2.36
C GLY A 60 -34.53 7.60 1.21
N ALA A 61 -34.50 8.29 0.06
CA ALA A 61 -33.69 7.86 -1.08
C ALA A 61 -32.18 7.93 -0.80
N ILE A 62 -31.74 8.90 0.01
CA ILE A 62 -30.36 9.00 0.49
C ILE A 62 -30.00 7.82 1.39
N ILE A 63 -30.87 7.42 2.32
CA ILE A 63 -30.64 6.26 3.21
C ILE A 63 -30.61 4.97 2.40
N ASP A 64 -31.52 4.77 1.43
CA ASP A 64 -31.53 3.58 0.58
C ASP A 64 -30.29 3.52 -0.32
N TYR A 65 -29.87 4.66 -0.85
CA TYR A 65 -28.63 4.78 -1.64
C TYR A 65 -27.39 4.49 -0.79
N ILE A 66 -27.28 5.08 0.41
CA ILE A 66 -26.18 4.79 1.36
C ILE A 66 -26.20 3.32 1.76
N THR A 67 -27.37 2.73 2.01
CA THR A 67 -27.50 1.32 2.40
C THR A 67 -27.09 0.39 1.26
N ALA A 68 -27.45 0.72 0.01
CA ALA A 68 -27.02 0.00 -1.17
C ALA A 68 -25.51 0.14 -1.41
N LEU A 69 -24.95 1.34 -1.23
CA LEU A 69 -23.50 1.56 -1.29
C LEU A 69 -22.78 0.75 -0.21
N VAL A 70 -23.24 0.80 1.04
CA VAL A 70 -22.68 -0.01 2.13
C VAL A 70 -22.77 -1.49 1.77
N ALA A 71 -23.91 -2.01 1.31
CA ALA A 71 -24.04 -3.42 0.95
C ALA A 71 -23.13 -3.85 -0.21
N ILE A 72 -22.94 -3.01 -1.22
CA ILE A 72 -22.08 -3.29 -2.39
C ILE A 72 -20.60 -3.20 -2.00
N TYR A 73 -20.22 -2.24 -1.16
CA TYR A 73 -18.82 -1.88 -0.97
C TYR A 73 -18.23 -2.33 0.37
N THR A 74 -18.99 -2.65 1.43
CA THR A 74 -18.40 -2.98 2.75
C THR A 74 -17.43 -4.17 2.70
N LYS A 75 -17.76 -5.22 1.95
CA LYS A 75 -16.88 -6.39 1.84
C LYS A 75 -15.64 -6.10 0.97
N PRO A 76 -15.77 -5.58 -0.26
CA PRO A 76 -14.61 -5.15 -1.05
C PRO A 76 -13.72 -4.14 -0.32
N TYR A 77 -14.30 -3.21 0.44
CA TYR A 77 -13.55 -2.19 1.17
C TYR A 77 -12.78 -2.77 2.35
N ASN A 78 -13.38 -3.69 3.11
CA ASN A 78 -12.66 -4.42 4.15
C ASN A 78 -11.53 -5.28 3.56
N ASP A 79 -11.76 -5.89 2.40
CA ASP A 79 -10.74 -6.64 1.67
C ASP A 79 -9.61 -5.72 1.19
N LEU A 80 -9.92 -4.51 0.71
CA LEU A 80 -8.95 -3.48 0.31
C LEU A 80 -8.16 -2.92 1.49
N ILE A 81 -8.81 -2.62 2.62
CA ILE A 81 -8.13 -2.17 3.85
C ILE A 81 -7.21 -3.28 4.36
N SER A 82 -7.68 -4.53 4.36
CA SER A 82 -6.86 -5.68 4.73
C SER A 82 -5.67 -5.87 3.78
N LEU A 83 -5.88 -5.67 2.48
CA LEU A 83 -4.82 -5.72 1.47
C LEU A 83 -3.80 -4.60 1.68
N GLN A 84 -4.26 -3.38 1.94
CA GLN A 84 -3.40 -2.23 2.23
C GLN A 84 -2.58 -2.48 3.49
N ALA A 85 -3.19 -2.98 4.57
CA ALA A 85 -2.48 -3.35 5.79
C ALA A 85 -1.40 -4.43 5.55
N GLN A 86 -1.70 -5.43 4.71
CA GLN A 86 -0.73 -6.46 4.31
C GLN A 86 0.45 -5.88 3.52
N TYR A 87 0.20 -4.97 2.56
CA TYR A 87 1.26 -4.27 1.84
C TYR A 87 2.10 -3.41 2.79
N THR A 88 1.49 -2.61 3.66
CA THR A 88 2.19 -1.78 4.64
C THR A 88 3.08 -2.62 5.56
N ALA A 89 2.60 -3.77 6.04
CA ALA A 89 3.41 -4.67 6.87
C ALA A 89 4.66 -5.18 6.13
N LYS A 90 4.53 -5.54 4.85
CA LYS A 90 5.69 -5.99 4.04
C LYS A 90 6.67 -4.86 3.73
N PHE A 91 6.20 -3.63 3.51
CA PHE A 91 7.10 -2.48 3.34
C PHE A 91 7.88 -2.17 4.62
N LEU A 92 7.24 -2.27 5.79
CA LEU A 92 7.93 -2.11 7.08
C LEU A 92 8.99 -3.19 7.28
N GLU A 93 8.69 -4.45 6.96
CA GLU A 93 9.67 -5.56 7.03
C GLU A 93 10.90 -5.29 6.15
N ILE A 94 10.69 -4.77 4.93
CA ILE A 94 11.79 -4.41 4.03
C ILE A 94 12.56 -3.20 4.56
N ALA A 95 11.88 -2.17 5.07
CA ALA A 95 12.52 -1.00 5.63
C ALA A 95 13.40 -1.34 6.84
N ASP A 96 12.90 -2.19 7.75
CA ASP A 96 13.67 -2.72 8.87
C ASP A 96 14.91 -3.46 8.37
N LYS A 97 14.76 -4.26 7.31
CA LYS A 97 15.88 -5.00 6.71
C LYS A 97 16.95 -4.10 6.11
N ILE A 98 16.54 -3.02 5.43
CA ILE A 98 17.46 -2.01 4.91
C ILE A 98 18.19 -1.32 6.08
N SER A 99 17.48 -0.97 7.15
CA SER A 99 18.07 -0.36 8.35
C SER A 99 19.12 -1.27 8.99
N GLU A 100 18.79 -2.54 9.25
CA GLU A 100 19.74 -3.52 9.79
C GLU A 100 20.98 -3.68 8.91
N LYS A 101 20.79 -3.69 7.59
CA LYS A 101 21.88 -3.82 6.63
C LYS A 101 22.73 -2.55 6.57
N SER A 102 22.12 -1.38 6.70
CA SER A 102 22.80 -0.08 6.79
C SER A 102 23.73 -0.03 7.99
N ASP A 103 23.26 -0.47 9.16
CA ASP A 103 24.06 -0.57 10.37
C ASP A 103 25.24 -1.54 10.20
N THR A 104 24.98 -2.70 9.58
CA THR A 104 26.01 -3.72 9.31
C THR A 104 27.10 -3.22 8.37
N LEU A 105 26.71 -2.46 7.33
CA LEU A 105 27.63 -1.92 6.33
C LEU A 105 28.19 -0.53 6.71
N ASN A 106 27.72 0.04 7.82
CA ASN A 106 28.08 1.36 8.32
C ASN A 106 27.76 2.49 7.30
N CYS A 107 26.59 2.40 6.66
CA CYS A 107 26.07 3.38 5.70
C CYS A 107 25.25 4.47 6.43
N ASN A 108 25.30 5.72 5.93
CA ASN A 108 24.38 6.78 6.34
C ASN A 108 23.24 6.84 5.31
N LEU A 109 22.11 6.20 5.62
CA LEU A 109 20.91 6.14 4.77
C LEU A 109 19.69 6.78 5.43
#